data_AF-A0A671SQL5-F1
#
_entry.id   AF-A0A671SQL5-F1
#
_cell.length_a   1.000
_cell.length_b   1.000
_cell.length_c   1.000
_cell.angle_alpha   90.00
_cell.angle_beta   90.00
_cell.angle_gamma   90.00
#
_symmetry.space_group_name_H-M   'P 1'
#
loop_
_entity.id
_entity.type
_entity.pdbx_description
1 polymer ?
#
loop_
_entity_poly.entity_id
_entity_poly.type
_entity_poly.pdbx_seq_one_letter_code
_entity_poly.pdbx_strand_id
1 'polypeptide(L)'
;MEHIRSISPLLHLDLNNFNSPEAEDSRYVLTSPRSLEACARLGVKPVDLLFRSLTDFIDENQKSSLEEQTAESQSTDSKAQCLRHGSQIIIQSLRFRSPDGFPTACGQKFPYSFSLADLRRSPAMERRLKKSLLQEISRKLSIAVPEKDRKIAALMLAKHEEEQFRLCQSMFEEQHREEEHRREEERKQRKELLQHIRRWQEDLEEWRRLREEEEAMLAEQREREALWQEERWRRLAEEQQARRRFKLDVASRDAKEHKRYQERLVRENERVEEAQREKELQEAQVKRTPRNEEQANAGEERKEETQAIEPEGLKRKGLEQKLQCSKENHALLLEARVQEMRSRAAEEVQMRMAQQRAQEQRRRRAQGVRRENQEKKLSHHRLRERVLEEEKAQWEERCKAEQRREKLQKERAEAQERSRKVAHASCYMRERVSEQTSRRTFDRMARETELNWATWNYE
;
A
#
# COMPACT_ATOMS: atom_id res chain seq x y z
N MET A 1 -19.19 25.76 -1.04
CA MET A 1 -19.37 24.33 -0.77
C MET A 1 -17.99 23.73 -0.59
N GLU A 2 -17.54 23.71 0.66
CA GLU A 2 -16.28 23.09 1.05
C GLU A 2 -16.45 21.58 1.01
N HIS A 3 -15.81 20.92 0.04
CA HIS A 3 -15.39 19.54 0.23
C HIS A 3 -13.99 19.56 0.82
N ILE A 4 -14.00 19.41 2.14
CA ILE A 4 -12.90 19.06 3.02
C ILE A 4 -12.05 17.97 2.32
N ARG A 5 -10.84 18.33 1.84
CA ARG A 5 -9.81 17.37 1.43
C ARG A 5 -8.81 17.23 2.56
N SER A 6 -9.22 16.34 3.46
CA SER A 6 -8.46 15.48 4.37
C SER A 6 -6.95 15.42 4.12
N ILE A 7 -6.24 15.87 5.16
CA ILE A 7 -5.05 15.23 5.74
C ILE A 7 -4.79 13.87 5.11
N SER A 8 -3.77 13.75 4.25
CA SER A 8 -3.21 12.43 3.99
C SER A 8 -2.54 12.01 5.30
N PRO A 9 -3.03 10.94 5.96
CA PRO A 9 -2.52 10.49 7.24
C PRO A 9 -1.05 10.12 7.11
N LEU A 10 -0.31 10.09 8.22
CA LEU A 10 0.91 9.29 8.30
C LEU A 10 0.58 7.91 7.72
N LEU A 11 0.98 7.66 6.48
CA LEU A 11 0.83 6.35 5.85
C LEU A 11 1.72 5.44 6.68
N HIS A 12 1.08 4.72 7.61
CA HIS A 12 1.71 3.71 8.44
C HIS A 12 2.05 2.56 7.51
N LEU A 13 3.20 2.62 6.84
CA LEU A 13 3.61 1.58 5.92
C LEU A 13 4.11 0.38 6.73
N ASP A 14 3.53 -0.79 6.46
CA ASP A 14 3.86 -2.08 7.05
C ASP A 14 4.08 -3.10 5.92
N LEU A 15 4.52 -4.31 6.27
CA LEU A 15 4.84 -5.35 5.29
C LEU A 15 3.66 -5.77 4.41
N ASN A 16 2.42 -5.41 4.78
CA ASN A 16 1.19 -5.86 4.12
C ASN A 16 0.53 -4.75 3.29
N ASN A 17 0.83 -3.47 3.56
CA ASN A 17 0.24 -2.32 2.86
C ASN A 17 1.20 -1.65 1.86
N PHE A 18 2.42 -2.17 1.70
CA PHE A 18 3.42 -1.63 0.78
C PHE A 18 3.04 -1.79 -0.70
N ASN A 19 2.21 -2.79 -1.03
CA ASN A 19 1.73 -3.05 -2.39
C ASN A 19 0.36 -2.41 -2.69
N SER A 20 -0.14 -1.51 -1.83
CA SER A 20 -1.39 -0.82 -2.08
C SER A 20 -1.17 0.38 -3.01
N PRO A 21 -2.16 0.75 -3.85
CA PRO A 21 -2.05 1.89 -4.77
C PRO A 21 -1.89 3.23 -4.03
N GLU A 22 -2.19 3.30 -2.72
CA GLU A 22 -1.90 4.47 -1.89
C GLU A 22 -0.43 4.58 -1.45
N ALA A 23 0.33 3.48 -1.54
CA ALA A 23 1.74 3.39 -1.18
C ALA A 23 2.70 3.59 -2.38
N GLU A 24 2.19 3.54 -3.62
CA GLU A 24 2.97 3.68 -4.87
C GLU A 24 3.73 5.02 -4.95
N ASP A 25 3.17 6.11 -4.41
CA ASP A 25 3.80 7.43 -4.35
C ASP A 25 4.46 7.74 -2.99
N SER A 26 4.67 6.71 -2.14
CA SER A 26 5.21 6.91 -0.80
C SER A 26 6.73 7.16 -0.80
N ARG A 27 7.18 8.04 0.11
CA ARG A 27 8.60 8.45 0.25
C ARG A 27 9.43 7.56 1.17
N TYR A 28 8.84 6.52 1.72
CA TYR A 28 9.47 5.66 2.73
C TYR A 28 9.66 4.27 2.13
N VAL A 29 10.81 3.67 2.39
CA VAL A 29 11.07 2.28 1.99
C VAL A 29 11.20 1.43 3.22
N LEU A 30 10.42 0.34 3.24
CA LEU A 30 10.52 -0.66 4.27
C LEU A 30 11.81 -1.45 4.05
N THR A 31 12.74 -1.28 4.98
CA THR A 31 13.97 -2.06 5.02
C THR A 31 13.91 -2.98 6.24
N SER A 32 14.31 -4.24 6.08
CA SER A 32 14.42 -5.14 7.22
C SER A 32 15.60 -4.72 8.12
N PRO A 33 15.52 -4.97 9.44
CA PRO A 33 16.65 -4.72 10.34
C PRO A 33 17.94 -5.41 9.88
N ARG A 34 17.82 -6.60 9.28
CA ARG A 34 18.93 -7.40 8.75
C ARG A 34 19.55 -6.78 7.49
N SER A 35 18.74 -6.13 6.65
CA SER A 35 19.24 -5.38 5.48
C SER A 35 19.89 -4.05 5.87
N LEU A 36 19.40 -3.38 6.91
CA LEU A 36 20.06 -2.18 7.46
C LEU A 36 21.42 -2.54 8.07
N GLU A 37 21.49 -3.65 8.79
CA GLU A 37 22.74 -4.17 9.34
C GLU A 37 23.73 -4.57 8.24
N ALA A 38 23.26 -5.17 7.14
CA ALA A 38 24.09 -5.47 5.98
C ALA A 38 24.62 -4.21 5.28
N CYS A 39 23.77 -3.19 5.09
CA CYS A 39 24.18 -1.88 4.55
C CYS A 39 25.24 -1.21 5.43
N ALA A 40 25.07 -1.29 6.75
CA ALA A 40 26.04 -0.75 7.70
C ALA A 40 27.39 -1.48 7.65
N ARG A 41 27.40 -2.80 7.43
CA ARG A 41 28.65 -3.58 7.27
C ARG A 41 29.37 -3.26 5.96
N LEU A 42 28.64 -2.94 4.91
CA LEU A 42 29.17 -2.61 3.57
C LEU A 42 29.42 -1.11 3.38
N GLY A 43 29.10 -0.26 4.36
CA GLY A 43 29.30 1.19 4.29
C GLY A 43 28.40 1.92 3.29
N VAL A 44 27.33 1.27 2.80
CA VAL A 44 26.39 1.83 1.82
C VAL A 44 25.19 2.44 2.55
N LYS A 45 24.77 3.65 2.18
CA LYS A 45 23.58 4.25 2.81
C LYS A 45 22.32 3.61 2.21
N PRO A 46 21.32 3.22 3.02
CA PRO A 46 20.11 2.56 2.52
C PRO A 46 19.33 3.35 1.46
N VAL A 47 19.47 4.68 1.45
CA VAL A 47 18.84 5.56 0.47
C VAL A 47 19.50 5.45 -0.92
N ASP A 48 20.78 5.08 -0.98
CA ASP A 48 21.55 4.95 -2.22
C ASP A 48 21.19 3.66 -3.00
N LEU A 49 20.46 2.74 -2.35
CA LEU A 49 19.88 1.54 -2.98
C LEU A 49 18.57 1.84 -3.71
N LEU A 50 17.97 3.01 -3.45
CA LEU A 50 16.68 3.40 -4.01
C LEU A 50 16.94 4.22 -5.27
N PHE A 51 16.35 3.76 -6.38
CA PHE A 51 16.50 4.26 -7.75
C PHE A 51 17.68 3.74 -8.58
N ARG A 52 18.28 2.60 -8.23
CA ARG A 52 19.10 1.85 -9.19
C ARG A 52 18.33 0.66 -9.73
N SER A 53 18.32 0.49 -11.05
CA SER A 53 17.78 -0.74 -11.63
C SER A 53 18.65 -1.91 -11.17
N LEU A 54 18.06 -3.10 -10.98
CA LEU A 54 18.81 -4.30 -10.59
C LEU A 54 20.02 -4.55 -11.52
N THR A 55 19.90 -4.14 -12.78
CA THR A 55 20.94 -4.17 -13.80
C THR A 55 22.11 -3.22 -13.48
N ASP A 56 21.83 -1.98 -13.06
CA ASP A 56 22.86 -0.99 -12.71
C ASP A 56 23.64 -1.39 -11.44
N PHE A 57 22.99 -2.10 -10.51
CA PHE A 57 23.62 -2.61 -9.28
C PHE A 57 24.53 -3.82 -9.55
N ILE A 58 24.12 -4.71 -10.47
CA ILE A 58 24.92 -5.86 -10.88
C ILE A 58 26.16 -5.42 -11.67
N ASP A 59 26.04 -4.42 -12.55
CA ASP A 59 27.15 -3.90 -13.36
C ASP A 59 28.23 -3.18 -12.53
N GLU A 60 27.86 -2.50 -11.44
CA GLU A 60 28.83 -1.88 -10.52
C GLU A 60 29.51 -2.91 -9.61
N ASN A 61 28.78 -3.93 -9.13
CA ASN A 61 29.35 -4.94 -8.24
C ASN A 61 30.14 -6.05 -8.97
N GLN A 62 29.89 -6.28 -10.26
CA GLN A 62 30.75 -7.13 -11.09
C GLN A 62 32.10 -6.46 -11.37
N LYS A 63 32.14 -5.13 -11.47
CA LYS A 63 33.41 -4.38 -11.58
C LYS A 63 34.22 -4.39 -10.29
N SER A 64 33.57 -4.24 -9.13
CA SER A 64 34.27 -4.34 -7.84
C SER A 64 34.73 -5.77 -7.52
N SER A 65 33.96 -6.81 -7.86
CA SER A 65 34.37 -8.21 -7.66
C SER A 65 35.61 -8.63 -8.45
N LEU A 66 35.93 -7.94 -9.56
CA LEU A 66 37.14 -8.21 -10.35
C LEU A 66 38.39 -7.49 -9.80
N GLU A 67 38.21 -6.33 -9.15
CA GLU A 67 39.33 -5.63 -8.48
C GLU A 67 39.60 -6.19 -7.08
N GLU A 68 38.57 -6.62 -6.35
CA GLU A 68 38.71 -7.15 -4.97
C GLU A 68 39.31 -8.57 -4.94
N GLN A 69 39.12 -9.36 -6.02
CA GLN A 69 39.78 -10.67 -6.17
C GLN A 69 41.31 -10.57 -6.37
N THR A 70 41.83 -9.41 -6.77
CA THR A 70 43.29 -9.20 -6.86
C THR A 70 43.93 -8.74 -5.54
N ALA A 71 43.13 -8.28 -4.57
CA ALA A 71 43.60 -7.82 -3.26
C ALA A 71 43.46 -8.88 -2.15
N GLU A 72 42.53 -9.83 -2.26
CA GLU A 72 42.33 -10.86 -1.23
C GLU A 72 43.37 -11.99 -1.22
N SER A 73 44.21 -12.10 -2.24
CA SER A 73 45.31 -13.08 -2.26
C SER A 73 46.55 -12.67 -1.45
N GLN A 74 46.54 -11.50 -0.80
CA GLN A 74 47.68 -11.00 0.00
C GLN A 74 47.33 -10.66 1.46
N SER A 75 46.09 -10.92 1.91
CA SER A 75 45.63 -10.55 3.26
C SER A 75 45.03 -11.73 4.05
N THR A 76 45.56 -12.93 3.83
CA THR A 76 45.23 -14.12 4.65
C THR A 76 46.27 -14.40 5.74
N ASP A 77 47.06 -13.40 6.17
CA ASP A 77 48.01 -13.57 7.28
C ASP A 77 47.86 -12.55 8.43
N SER A 78 47.06 -11.48 8.28
CA SER A 78 46.92 -10.45 9.34
C SER A 78 45.64 -10.56 10.19
N LYS A 79 44.72 -11.47 9.85
CA LYS A 79 43.46 -11.68 10.59
C LYS A 79 43.49 -12.84 11.60
N ALA A 80 44.66 -13.45 11.83
CA ALA A 80 44.89 -14.38 12.93
C ALA A 80 45.48 -13.70 14.19
N GLN A 81 45.78 -12.39 14.15
CA GLN A 81 46.46 -11.69 15.25
C GLN A 81 45.59 -10.66 16.01
N CYS A 82 44.39 -10.32 15.52
CA CYS A 82 43.48 -9.36 16.18
C CYS A 82 42.29 -9.98 16.95
N LEU A 83 42.23 -11.30 17.10
CA LEU A 83 41.31 -11.97 18.05
C LEU A 83 41.99 -12.33 19.39
N ARG A 84 43.07 -11.62 19.75
CA ARG A 84 43.75 -11.80 21.05
C ARG A 84 43.89 -10.55 21.92
N HIS A 85 43.40 -9.39 21.51
CA HIS A 85 43.58 -8.15 22.31
C HIS A 85 42.31 -7.30 22.51
N GLY A 86 41.12 -7.80 22.18
CA GLY A 86 39.84 -7.08 22.32
C GLY A 86 38.98 -7.49 23.53
N SER A 87 39.57 -8.04 24.59
CA SER A 87 38.85 -8.39 25.84
C SER A 87 39.62 -7.99 27.09
N GLN A 88 40.40 -6.92 26.99
CA GLN A 88 40.96 -6.22 28.14
C GLN A 88 40.44 -4.79 28.10
N ILE A 89 39.97 -4.31 29.26
CA ILE A 89 39.28 -3.03 29.49
C ILE A 89 37.77 -3.11 29.24
N ILE A 90 37.03 -3.91 30.02
CA ILE A 90 36.05 -3.45 31.03
C ILE A 90 35.85 -4.59 32.06
N ILE A 91 36.89 -4.93 32.82
CA ILE A 91 36.77 -5.48 34.18
C ILE A 91 37.99 -4.99 34.96
N GLN A 92 37.92 -3.77 35.48
CA GLN A 92 38.97 -3.25 36.37
C GLN A 92 38.44 -2.61 37.66
N SER A 93 37.16 -2.77 38.00
CA SER A 93 36.60 -2.14 39.21
C SER A 93 35.88 -3.07 40.18
N LEU A 94 35.86 -4.39 39.98
CA LEU A 94 35.42 -5.32 41.03
C LEU A 94 36.31 -6.56 41.09
N ARG A 95 37.47 -6.41 41.73
CA ARG A 95 38.21 -7.56 42.27
C ARG A 95 37.58 -7.97 43.61
N PHE A 96 36.62 -8.87 43.56
CA PHE A 96 36.52 -9.91 44.58
C PHE A 96 36.21 -11.23 43.89
N ARG A 97 37.17 -12.14 43.99
CA ARG A 97 37.29 -13.38 43.24
C ARG A 97 36.35 -14.43 43.86
N SER A 98 35.26 -14.77 43.19
CA SER A 98 34.54 -16.04 43.36
C SER A 98 34.83 -16.94 42.15
N PRO A 99 35.08 -18.26 42.34
CA PRO A 99 35.48 -19.14 41.25
C PRO A 99 34.27 -19.70 40.49
N ASP A 100 34.38 -19.65 39.17
CA ASP A 100 33.93 -20.58 38.12
C ASP A 100 32.52 -21.21 38.17
N GLY A 101 31.75 -20.93 37.11
CA GLY A 101 30.84 -21.90 36.48
C GLY A 101 29.36 -21.85 36.89
N PHE A 102 28.53 -21.19 36.06
CA PHE A 102 27.11 -21.55 35.92
C PHE A 102 26.98 -22.74 34.96
N PRO A 103 26.26 -23.83 35.29
CA PRO A 103 25.74 -24.75 34.32
C PRO A 103 24.26 -24.47 34.03
N THR A 104 23.99 -24.05 32.79
CA THR A 104 22.67 -24.12 32.16
C THR A 104 22.42 -25.58 31.76
N ALA A 105 21.89 -26.40 32.66
CA ALA A 105 21.31 -27.70 32.29
C ALA A 105 20.34 -28.18 33.38
N CYS A 106 19.10 -28.39 32.96
CA CYS A 106 18.05 -29.10 33.67
C CYS A 106 18.56 -30.42 34.27
N GLY A 107 18.26 -30.67 35.56
CA GLY A 107 18.21 -32.02 36.12
C GLY A 107 19.39 -32.52 36.96
N GLN A 108 20.44 -31.73 37.19
CA GLN A 108 21.52 -32.14 38.12
C GLN A 108 21.37 -31.44 39.47
N LYS A 109 21.15 -32.24 40.51
CA LYS A 109 21.24 -31.84 41.92
C LYS A 109 22.53 -31.03 42.11
N PHE A 110 22.40 -29.75 42.44
CA PHE A 110 23.53 -28.87 42.74
C PHE A 110 24.49 -29.56 43.72
N PRO A 111 25.79 -29.73 43.38
CA PRO A 111 26.75 -30.38 44.25
C PRO A 111 27.33 -29.35 45.21
N TYR A 112 26.51 -28.73 46.06
CA TYR A 112 26.97 -28.11 47.30
C TYR A 112 25.80 -27.74 48.22
N SER A 113 25.03 -28.74 48.64
CA SER A 113 24.29 -28.58 49.90
C SER A 113 25.32 -28.72 51.01
N PHE A 114 25.66 -27.61 51.67
CA PHE A 114 26.34 -27.63 52.97
C PHE A 114 25.37 -28.24 53.97
N SER A 115 25.16 -29.56 53.87
CA SER A 115 24.32 -30.28 54.80
C SER A 115 25.04 -30.26 56.15
N LEU A 116 24.29 -30.01 57.22
CA LEU A 116 24.79 -30.02 58.60
C LEU A 116 25.56 -31.31 58.97
N ALA A 117 25.44 -32.36 58.16
CA ALA A 117 26.23 -33.59 58.22
C ALA A 117 27.74 -33.40 57.96
N ASP A 118 28.16 -32.45 57.11
CA ASP A 118 29.58 -32.22 56.74
C ASP A 118 30.36 -31.38 57.78
N LEU A 119 29.69 -30.91 58.83
CA LEU A 119 30.27 -30.08 59.91
C LEU A 119 31.00 -30.91 60.99
N ARG A 120 30.98 -32.25 60.88
CA ARG A 120 31.75 -33.14 61.75
C ARG A 120 33.13 -33.41 61.15
N ARG A 121 34.09 -32.53 61.48
CA ARG A 121 35.55 -32.81 61.55
C ARG A 121 36.34 -32.93 60.22
N SER A 122 36.29 -31.93 59.34
CA SER A 122 37.33 -31.77 58.31
C SER A 122 38.41 -30.75 58.74
N PRO A 123 39.71 -31.15 58.87
CA PRO A 123 40.80 -30.26 59.26
C PRO A 123 41.04 -29.09 58.28
N ALA A 124 40.56 -29.19 57.04
CA ALA A 124 40.65 -28.14 56.04
C ALA A 124 39.65 -27.00 56.30
N MET A 125 38.47 -27.33 56.79
CA MET A 125 37.42 -26.36 57.13
C MET A 125 37.73 -25.66 58.46
N GLU A 126 38.27 -26.36 59.44
CA GLU A 126 38.76 -25.76 60.70
C GLU A 126 39.83 -24.69 60.44
N ARG A 127 40.73 -24.93 59.48
CA ARG A 127 41.74 -23.95 59.05
C ARG A 127 41.12 -22.75 58.35
N ARG A 128 40.10 -22.94 57.50
CA ARG A 128 39.36 -21.83 56.88
C ARG A 128 38.56 -21.03 57.90
N LEU A 129 37.83 -21.66 58.81
CA LEU A 129 37.07 -21.00 59.87
C LEU A 129 37.98 -20.23 60.85
N LYS A 130 39.13 -20.82 61.24
CA LYS A 130 40.13 -20.12 62.07
C LYS A 130 40.77 -18.93 61.36
N LYS A 131 40.99 -19.01 60.05
CA LYS A 131 41.75 -18.00 59.30
C LYS A 131 40.89 -16.90 58.68
N SER A 132 39.71 -17.19 58.12
CA SER A 132 38.85 -16.15 57.55
C SER A 132 37.81 -15.65 58.54
N LEU A 133 37.06 -16.55 59.19
CA LEU A 133 35.89 -16.19 59.99
C LEU A 133 36.27 -15.52 61.32
N LEU A 134 37.20 -16.11 62.08
CA LEU A 134 37.71 -15.53 63.32
C LEU A 134 38.46 -14.22 63.09
N GLN A 135 39.21 -14.14 61.99
CA GLN A 135 39.94 -12.93 61.62
C GLN A 135 38.97 -11.82 61.18
N GLU A 136 37.87 -12.18 60.52
CA GLU A 136 36.85 -11.24 60.08
C GLU A 136 35.92 -10.78 61.22
N ILE A 137 35.57 -11.67 62.16
CA ILE A 137 34.83 -11.32 63.40
C ILE A 137 35.69 -10.44 64.31
N SER A 138 36.97 -10.81 64.51
CA SER A 138 37.91 -9.99 65.28
C SER A 138 38.14 -8.61 64.64
N ARG A 139 38.11 -8.52 63.30
CA ARG A 139 38.26 -7.26 62.56
C ARG A 139 37.00 -6.41 62.55
N LYS A 140 35.81 -7.00 62.41
CA LYS A 140 34.53 -6.28 62.27
C LYS A 140 33.88 -5.94 63.63
N LEU A 141 34.08 -6.77 64.65
CA LEU A 141 33.34 -6.66 65.92
C LEU A 141 34.25 -6.51 67.15
N SER A 142 35.58 -6.65 67.01
CA SER A 142 36.56 -6.51 68.09
C SER A 142 36.22 -7.28 69.39
N ILE A 143 35.52 -8.42 69.26
CA ILE A 143 35.17 -9.30 70.37
C ILE A 143 35.85 -10.64 70.15
N ALA A 144 36.60 -11.09 71.15
CA ALA A 144 37.26 -12.39 71.13
C ALA A 144 36.25 -13.48 71.49
N VAL A 145 35.77 -14.22 70.49
CA VAL A 145 34.85 -15.35 70.71
C VAL A 145 35.61 -16.49 71.40
N PRO A 146 35.21 -16.91 72.62
CA PRO A 146 35.86 -18.01 73.34
C PRO A 146 35.89 -19.30 72.52
N GLU A 147 36.92 -20.13 72.72
CA GLU A 147 37.13 -21.32 71.87
C GLU A 147 35.96 -22.30 71.89
N LYS A 148 35.25 -22.35 73.02
CA LYS A 148 34.04 -23.17 73.22
C LYS A 148 32.87 -22.73 72.34
N ASP A 149 32.77 -21.44 72.05
CA ASP A 149 31.60 -20.84 71.36
C ASP A 149 31.85 -20.62 69.87
N ARG A 150 33.09 -20.76 69.39
CA ARG A 150 33.44 -20.68 67.96
C ARG A 150 32.65 -21.66 67.11
N LYS A 151 32.38 -22.86 67.63
CA LYS A 151 31.57 -23.88 66.95
C LYS A 151 30.10 -23.46 66.87
N ILE A 152 29.57 -22.86 67.93
CA ILE A 152 28.18 -22.37 67.97
C ILE A 152 28.04 -21.19 67.00
N ALA A 153 28.98 -20.24 67.00
CA ALA A 153 29.00 -19.12 66.07
C ALA A 153 29.11 -19.56 64.60
N ALA A 154 29.96 -20.56 64.30
CA ALA A 154 30.08 -21.11 62.95
C ALA A 154 28.78 -21.80 62.50
N LEU A 155 28.12 -22.56 63.39
CA LEU A 155 26.82 -23.18 63.11
C LEU A 155 25.71 -22.14 62.92
N MET A 156 25.69 -21.08 63.72
CA MET A 156 24.72 -19.99 63.59
C MET A 156 24.89 -19.24 62.26
N LEU A 157 26.13 -18.98 61.85
CA LEU A 157 26.40 -18.33 60.56
C LEU A 157 26.04 -19.23 59.38
N ALA A 158 26.39 -20.52 59.43
CA ALA A 158 25.98 -21.48 58.40
C ALA A 158 24.45 -21.60 58.29
N LYS A 159 23.74 -21.65 59.43
CA LYS A 159 22.27 -21.66 59.47
C LYS A 159 21.68 -20.36 58.93
N HIS A 160 22.27 -19.22 59.27
CA HIS A 160 21.84 -17.92 58.76
C HIS A 160 22.05 -17.81 57.24
N GLU A 161 23.20 -18.28 56.73
CA GLU A 161 23.49 -18.33 55.29
C GLU A 161 22.52 -19.27 54.55
N GLU A 162 22.18 -20.42 55.13
CA GLU A 162 21.16 -21.32 54.59
C GLU A 162 19.77 -20.66 54.56
N GLU A 163 19.38 -19.94 55.62
CA GLU A 163 18.15 -19.18 55.68
C GLU A 163 18.14 -18.03 54.65
N GLN A 164 19.25 -17.29 54.48
CA GLN A 164 19.38 -16.27 53.45
C GLN A 164 19.28 -16.86 52.05
N PHE A 165 19.92 -18.01 51.80
CA PHE A 165 19.83 -18.70 50.52
C PHE A 165 18.40 -19.15 50.21
N ARG A 166 17.70 -19.70 51.21
CA ARG A 166 16.27 -20.08 51.06
C ARG A 166 15.39 -18.87 50.75
N LEU A 167 15.62 -17.74 51.42
CA LEU A 167 14.89 -16.49 51.13
C LEU A 167 15.19 -15.99 49.71
N CYS A 168 16.46 -15.95 49.30
CA CYS A 168 16.85 -15.57 47.95
C CYS A 168 16.24 -16.51 46.89
N GLN A 169 16.21 -17.81 47.15
CA GLN A 169 15.59 -18.80 46.28
C GLN A 169 14.08 -18.58 46.16
N SER A 170 13.38 -18.36 47.29
CA SER A 170 11.95 -18.08 47.29
C SER A 170 11.61 -16.80 46.51
N MET A 171 12.40 -15.74 46.69
CA MET A 171 12.23 -14.48 45.96
C MET A 171 12.44 -14.66 44.46
N PHE A 172 13.45 -15.44 44.06
CA PHE A 172 13.73 -15.73 42.66
C PHE A 172 12.62 -16.59 42.02
N GLU A 173 12.11 -17.58 42.73
CA GLU A 173 10.99 -18.40 42.29
C GLU A 173 9.70 -17.57 42.15
N GLU A 174 9.45 -16.63 43.06
CA GLU A 174 8.32 -15.71 42.99
C GLU A 174 8.43 -14.77 41.78
N GLN A 175 9.60 -14.16 41.57
CA GLN A 175 9.86 -13.34 40.37
C GLN A 175 9.66 -14.14 39.08
N HIS A 176 10.12 -15.39 39.03
CA HIS A 176 9.89 -16.24 37.87
C HIS A 176 8.40 -16.51 37.63
N ARG A 177 7.61 -16.72 38.69
CA ARG A 177 6.15 -16.89 38.57
C ARG A 177 5.47 -15.62 38.07
N GLU A 178 5.86 -14.46 38.59
CA GLU A 178 5.36 -13.17 38.13
C GLU A 178 5.71 -12.91 36.66
N GLU A 179 6.94 -13.23 36.24
CA GLU A 179 7.35 -13.10 34.85
C GLU A 179 6.59 -14.05 33.91
N GLU A 180 6.32 -15.29 34.32
CA GLU A 180 5.51 -16.22 33.55
C GLU A 180 4.06 -15.73 33.44
N HIS A 181 3.47 -15.20 34.52
CA HIS A 181 2.15 -14.57 34.45
C HIS A 181 2.13 -13.37 33.50
N ARG A 182 3.15 -12.50 33.53
CA ARG A 182 3.29 -11.39 32.58
C ARG A 182 3.38 -11.89 31.13
N ARG A 183 4.17 -12.94 30.88
CA ARG A 183 4.28 -13.57 29.54
C ARG A 183 2.94 -14.17 29.10
N GLU A 184 2.20 -14.80 30.00
CA GLU A 184 0.88 -15.35 29.70
C GLU A 184 -0.14 -14.26 29.37
N GLU A 185 -0.16 -13.15 30.13
CA GLU A 185 -1.00 -11.99 29.86
C GLU A 185 -0.66 -11.36 28.51
N GLU A 186 0.62 -11.15 28.21
CA GLU A 186 1.06 -10.67 26.90
C GLU A 186 0.63 -11.63 25.78
N ARG A 187 0.68 -12.96 26.01
CA ARG A 187 0.19 -13.95 25.03
C ARG A 187 -1.33 -13.88 24.86
N LYS A 188 -2.10 -13.62 25.93
CA LYS A 188 -3.55 -13.42 25.85
C LYS A 188 -3.88 -12.14 25.07
N GLN A 189 -3.23 -11.03 25.41
CA GLN A 189 -3.39 -9.75 24.70
C GLN A 189 -3.05 -9.88 23.21
N ARG A 190 -1.95 -10.58 22.87
CA ARG A 190 -1.60 -10.87 21.46
C ARG A 190 -2.65 -11.74 20.77
N LYS A 191 -3.19 -12.76 21.44
CA LYS A 191 -4.27 -13.60 20.87
C LYS A 191 -5.54 -12.80 20.64
N GLU A 192 -5.94 -11.95 21.58
CA GLU A 192 -7.11 -11.08 21.46
C GLU A 192 -6.94 -10.08 20.31
N LEU A 193 -5.76 -9.45 20.20
CA LEU A 193 -5.45 -8.56 19.08
C LEU A 193 -5.55 -9.29 17.73
N LEU A 194 -5.00 -10.50 17.62
CA LEU A 194 -5.10 -11.30 16.40
C LEU A 194 -6.53 -11.76 16.09
N GLN A 195 -7.38 -11.95 17.10
CA GLN A 195 -8.79 -12.23 16.89
C GLN A 195 -9.53 -10.99 16.41
N HIS A 196 -9.24 -9.82 16.99
CA HIS A 196 -9.80 -8.54 16.54
C HIS A 196 -9.40 -8.23 15.10
N ILE A 197 -8.12 -8.40 14.75
CA ILE A 197 -7.64 -8.19 13.37
C ILE A 197 -8.33 -9.13 12.40
N ARG A 198 -8.48 -10.42 12.76
CA ARG A 198 -9.18 -11.39 11.91
C ARG A 198 -10.65 -11.03 11.68
N ARG A 199 -11.38 -10.69 12.73
CA ARG A 199 -12.78 -10.24 12.60
C ARG A 199 -12.89 -9.00 11.75
N TRP A 200 -11.99 -8.03 11.94
CA TRP A 200 -11.97 -6.83 11.13
C TRP A 200 -11.68 -7.11 9.64
N GLN A 201 -10.81 -8.09 9.34
CA GLN A 201 -10.57 -8.55 7.97
C GLN A 201 -11.81 -9.23 7.38
N GLU A 202 -12.47 -10.10 8.14
CA GLU A 202 -13.72 -10.74 7.73
C GLU A 202 -14.81 -9.70 7.44
N ASP A 203 -15.01 -8.74 8.36
CA ASP A 203 -15.95 -7.64 8.17
C ASP A 203 -15.63 -6.86 6.89
N LEU A 204 -14.36 -6.51 6.65
CA LEU A 204 -13.95 -5.81 5.42
C LEU A 204 -14.20 -6.62 4.15
N GLU A 205 -13.98 -7.93 4.18
CA GLU A 205 -14.29 -8.82 3.06
C GLU A 205 -15.80 -8.91 2.83
N GLU A 206 -16.62 -8.96 3.88
CA GLU A 206 -18.08 -8.90 3.78
C GLU A 206 -18.55 -7.58 3.16
N TRP A 207 -18.00 -6.44 3.61
CA TRP A 207 -18.29 -5.14 3.01
C TRP A 207 -17.90 -5.06 1.53
N ARG A 208 -16.79 -5.69 1.15
CA ARG A 208 -16.38 -5.78 -0.26
C ARG A 208 -17.35 -6.61 -1.07
N ARG A 209 -17.72 -7.81 -0.58
CA ARG A 209 -18.68 -8.71 -1.26
C ARG A 209 -20.04 -8.04 -1.44
N LEU A 210 -20.56 -7.37 -0.42
CA LEU A 210 -21.82 -6.62 -0.51
C LEU A 210 -21.77 -5.55 -1.61
N ARG A 211 -20.66 -4.81 -1.72
CA ARG A 211 -20.50 -3.83 -2.79
C ARG A 211 -20.42 -4.48 -4.16
N GLU A 212 -19.68 -5.58 -4.29
CA GLU A 212 -19.58 -6.35 -5.53
C GLU A 212 -20.95 -6.90 -5.96
N GLU A 213 -21.76 -7.40 -5.02
CA GLU A 213 -23.14 -7.83 -5.27
C GLU A 213 -24.04 -6.67 -5.72
N GLU A 214 -23.98 -5.52 -5.06
CA GLU A 214 -24.73 -4.33 -5.46
C GLU A 214 -24.31 -3.85 -6.86
N GLU A 215 -23.01 -3.81 -7.16
CA GLU A 215 -22.48 -3.45 -8.47
C GLU A 215 -22.88 -4.48 -9.54
N ALA A 216 -22.86 -5.77 -9.23
CA ALA A 216 -23.29 -6.84 -10.13
C ALA A 216 -24.79 -6.74 -10.44
N MET A 217 -25.62 -6.47 -9.44
CA MET A 217 -27.07 -6.26 -9.64
C MET A 217 -27.34 -5.05 -10.54
N LEU A 218 -26.61 -3.95 -10.34
CA LEU A 218 -26.71 -2.77 -11.21
C LEU A 218 -26.18 -3.03 -12.62
N ALA A 219 -25.10 -3.80 -12.75
CA ALA A 219 -24.56 -4.21 -14.04
C ALA A 219 -25.57 -5.10 -14.79
N GLU A 220 -26.17 -6.08 -14.13
CA GLU A 220 -27.18 -6.97 -14.71
C GLU A 220 -28.41 -6.17 -15.16
N GLN A 221 -28.86 -5.18 -14.39
CA GLN A 221 -29.94 -4.29 -14.82
C GLN A 221 -29.57 -3.53 -16.10
N ARG A 222 -28.36 -2.96 -16.18
CA ARG A 222 -27.88 -2.27 -17.37
C ARG A 222 -27.73 -3.20 -18.57
N GLU A 223 -27.30 -4.43 -18.36
CA GLU A 223 -27.22 -5.45 -19.41
C GLU A 223 -28.61 -5.80 -19.94
N ARG A 224 -29.59 -6.02 -19.06
CA ARG A 224 -30.99 -6.25 -19.46
C ARG A 224 -31.54 -5.07 -20.25
N GLU A 225 -31.27 -3.83 -19.82
CA GLU A 225 -31.66 -2.63 -20.55
C GLU A 225 -30.96 -2.54 -21.91
N ALA A 226 -29.66 -2.84 -21.99
CA ALA A 226 -28.89 -2.82 -23.22
C ALA A 226 -29.42 -3.87 -24.21
N LEU A 227 -29.65 -5.11 -23.76
CA LEU A 227 -30.25 -6.17 -24.56
C LEU A 227 -31.63 -5.76 -25.09
N TRP A 228 -32.46 -5.15 -24.25
CA TRP A 228 -33.76 -4.66 -24.68
C TRP A 228 -33.66 -3.57 -25.76
N GLN A 229 -32.71 -2.63 -25.63
CA GLN A 229 -32.46 -1.63 -26.66
C GLN A 229 -31.92 -2.27 -27.94
N GLU A 230 -30.98 -3.21 -27.84
CA GLU A 230 -30.43 -3.93 -28.98
C GLU A 230 -31.50 -4.68 -29.77
N GLU A 231 -32.41 -5.38 -29.09
CA GLU A 231 -33.54 -6.04 -29.76
C GLU A 231 -34.45 -5.04 -30.48
N ARG A 232 -34.73 -3.89 -29.84
CA ARG A 232 -35.53 -2.83 -30.46
C ARG A 232 -34.86 -2.29 -31.73
N TRP A 233 -33.57 -2.00 -31.68
CA TRP A 233 -32.81 -1.54 -32.85
C TRP A 233 -32.70 -2.61 -33.93
N ARG A 234 -32.55 -3.88 -33.54
CA ARG A 234 -32.55 -5.03 -34.46
C ARG A 234 -33.85 -5.10 -35.23
N ARG A 235 -35.00 -5.06 -34.55
CA ARG A 235 -36.32 -5.08 -35.20
C ARG A 235 -36.50 -3.92 -36.18
N LEU A 236 -36.09 -2.72 -35.79
CA LEU A 236 -36.18 -1.54 -36.66
C LEU A 236 -35.27 -1.68 -37.90
N ALA A 237 -34.07 -2.23 -37.73
CA ALA A 237 -33.13 -2.49 -38.81
C ALA A 237 -33.66 -3.56 -39.78
N GLU A 238 -34.20 -4.66 -39.25
CA GLU A 238 -34.86 -5.71 -40.02
C GLU A 238 -36.06 -5.17 -40.81
N GLU A 239 -36.89 -4.33 -40.19
CA GLU A 239 -38.03 -3.70 -40.87
C GLU A 239 -37.56 -2.78 -42.01
N GLN A 240 -36.52 -1.97 -41.79
CA GLN A 240 -35.95 -1.14 -42.84
C GLN A 240 -35.33 -1.96 -43.96
N GLN A 241 -34.67 -3.08 -43.62
CA GLN A 241 -34.12 -4.00 -44.61
C GLN A 241 -35.25 -4.67 -45.41
N ALA A 242 -36.33 -5.10 -44.76
CA ALA A 242 -37.52 -5.67 -45.41
C ALA A 242 -38.17 -4.65 -46.35
N ARG A 243 -38.29 -3.38 -45.93
CA ARG A 243 -38.79 -2.29 -46.79
C ARG A 243 -37.90 -2.08 -48.02
N ARG A 244 -36.57 -2.13 -47.87
CA ARG A 244 -35.64 -2.04 -49.02
C ARG A 244 -35.77 -3.24 -49.95
N ARG A 245 -35.85 -4.46 -49.41
CA ARG A 245 -36.07 -5.69 -50.18
C ARG A 245 -37.39 -5.63 -50.96
N PHE A 246 -38.47 -5.25 -50.30
CA PHE A 246 -39.78 -5.07 -50.94
C PHE A 246 -39.71 -4.07 -52.12
N LYS A 247 -39.07 -2.91 -51.93
CA LYS A 247 -38.87 -1.94 -53.01
C LYS A 247 -38.07 -2.50 -54.18
N LEU A 248 -37.01 -3.26 -53.90
CA LEU A 248 -36.21 -3.93 -54.94
C LEU A 248 -37.03 -5.00 -55.68
N ASP A 249 -37.84 -5.77 -54.96
CA ASP A 249 -38.69 -6.80 -55.55
C ASP A 249 -39.77 -6.19 -56.45
N VAL A 250 -40.41 -5.09 -56.01
CA VAL A 250 -41.36 -4.33 -56.83
C VAL A 250 -40.68 -3.77 -58.07
N ALA A 251 -39.55 -3.07 -57.92
CA ALA A 251 -38.80 -2.55 -59.06
C ALA A 251 -38.34 -3.66 -60.04
N SER A 252 -37.98 -4.84 -59.51
CA SER A 252 -37.64 -6.00 -60.34
C SER A 252 -38.85 -6.53 -61.12
N ARG A 253 -40.04 -6.56 -60.51
CA ARG A 253 -41.29 -6.95 -61.18
C ARG A 253 -41.65 -5.95 -62.26
N ASP A 254 -41.65 -4.66 -61.94
CA ASP A 254 -41.96 -3.58 -62.89
C ASP A 254 -40.98 -3.58 -64.07
N ALA A 255 -39.67 -3.79 -63.83
CA ALA A 255 -38.68 -3.91 -64.89
C ALA A 255 -38.93 -5.12 -65.80
N LYS A 256 -39.33 -6.27 -65.23
CA LYS A 256 -39.71 -7.46 -66.01
C LYS A 256 -40.98 -7.19 -66.83
N GLU A 257 -41.96 -6.50 -66.28
CA GLU A 257 -43.17 -6.11 -67.01
C GLU A 257 -42.87 -5.12 -68.14
N HIS A 258 -42.02 -4.12 -67.88
CA HIS A 258 -41.59 -3.17 -68.89
C HIS A 258 -40.83 -3.88 -70.03
N LYS A 259 -39.94 -4.83 -69.70
CA LYS A 259 -39.25 -5.66 -70.71
C LYS A 259 -40.25 -6.44 -71.57
N ARG A 260 -41.24 -7.09 -70.97
CA ARG A 260 -42.30 -7.82 -71.69
C ARG A 260 -43.13 -6.89 -72.58
N TYR A 261 -43.37 -5.66 -72.13
CA TYR A 261 -44.07 -4.64 -72.91
C TYR A 261 -43.26 -4.20 -74.12
N GLN A 262 -41.96 -3.91 -73.95
CA GLN A 262 -41.06 -3.61 -75.06
C GLN A 262 -40.99 -4.77 -76.06
N GLU A 263 -40.89 -6.01 -75.60
CA GLU A 263 -40.90 -7.20 -76.48
C GLU A 263 -42.19 -7.31 -77.30
N ARG A 264 -43.36 -6.96 -76.73
CA ARG A 264 -44.62 -6.92 -77.48
C ARG A 264 -44.62 -5.84 -78.57
N LEU A 265 -44.15 -4.63 -78.24
CA LEU A 265 -44.02 -3.53 -79.20
C LEU A 265 -43.09 -3.90 -80.37
N VAL A 266 -41.95 -4.52 -80.08
CA VAL A 266 -41.01 -4.97 -81.12
C VAL A 266 -41.66 -6.01 -82.02
N ARG A 267 -42.36 -7.00 -81.46
CA ARG A 267 -43.08 -8.02 -82.26
C ARG A 267 -44.18 -7.41 -83.13
N GLU A 268 -44.89 -6.39 -82.64
CA GLU A 268 -45.91 -5.70 -83.42
C GLU A 268 -45.29 -4.89 -84.56
N ASN A 269 -44.17 -4.19 -84.30
CA ASN A 269 -43.39 -3.51 -85.33
C ASN A 269 -42.87 -4.49 -86.39
N GLU A 270 -42.32 -5.64 -85.99
CA GLU A 270 -41.87 -6.69 -86.90
C GLU A 270 -43.01 -7.15 -87.83
N ARG A 271 -44.22 -7.36 -87.29
CA ARG A 271 -45.40 -7.71 -88.09
C ARG A 271 -45.82 -6.60 -89.06
N VAL A 272 -45.75 -5.35 -88.62
CA VAL A 272 -46.07 -4.20 -89.48
C VAL A 272 -45.04 -4.06 -90.60
N GLU A 273 -43.75 -4.24 -90.29
CA GLU A 273 -42.69 -4.26 -91.30
C GLU A 273 -42.84 -5.43 -92.28
N GLU A 274 -43.16 -6.63 -91.80
CA GLU A 274 -43.45 -7.79 -92.65
C GLU A 274 -44.64 -7.51 -93.59
N ALA A 275 -45.72 -6.94 -93.07
CA ALA A 275 -46.88 -6.54 -93.86
C ALA A 275 -46.54 -5.42 -94.88
N GLN A 276 -45.64 -4.50 -94.53
CA GLN A 276 -45.12 -3.50 -95.48
C GLN A 276 -44.29 -4.18 -96.59
N ARG A 277 -43.37 -5.07 -96.24
CA ARG A 277 -42.56 -5.83 -97.20
C ARG A 277 -43.42 -6.70 -98.12
N GLU A 278 -44.47 -7.34 -97.60
CA GLU A 278 -45.43 -8.09 -98.41
C GLU A 278 -46.23 -7.20 -99.37
N LYS A 279 -46.67 -6.01 -98.92
CA LYS A 279 -47.32 -5.02 -99.80
C LYS A 279 -46.37 -4.54 -100.89
N GLU A 280 -45.11 -4.26 -100.57
CA GLU A 280 -44.09 -3.89 -101.57
C GLU A 280 -43.86 -5.00 -102.60
N LEU A 281 -43.82 -6.27 -102.15
CA LEU A 281 -43.70 -7.42 -103.05
C LEU A 281 -44.96 -7.62 -103.92
N GLN A 282 -46.16 -7.39 -103.37
CA GLN A 282 -47.41 -7.43 -104.13
C GLN A 282 -47.50 -6.29 -105.15
N GLU A 283 -47.12 -5.06 -104.80
CA GLU A 283 -47.02 -3.94 -105.73
C GLU A 283 -45.97 -4.22 -106.83
N ALA A 284 -44.83 -4.82 -106.48
CA ALA A 284 -43.82 -5.24 -107.43
C ALA A 284 -44.31 -6.35 -108.37
N GLN A 285 -45.21 -7.24 -107.91
CA GLN A 285 -45.87 -8.25 -108.74
C GLN A 285 -46.98 -7.65 -109.63
N VAL A 286 -47.77 -6.69 -109.15
CA VAL A 286 -48.78 -5.95 -109.94
C VAL A 286 -48.11 -5.08 -111.02
N LYS A 287 -46.93 -4.52 -110.74
CA LYS A 287 -46.10 -3.81 -111.74
C LYS A 287 -45.45 -4.74 -112.78
N ARG A 288 -45.54 -6.08 -112.64
CA ARG A 288 -44.98 -7.07 -113.57
C ARG A 288 -46.00 -7.63 -114.60
N THR A 289 -47.26 -7.18 -114.59
CA THR A 289 -48.21 -7.42 -115.69
C THR A 289 -48.18 -6.26 -116.70
N PRO A 290 -47.92 -6.48 -118.01
CA PRO A 290 -47.90 -5.41 -118.99
C PRO A 290 -49.33 -5.06 -119.42
N ARG A 291 -49.65 -3.76 -119.47
CA ARG A 291 -50.83 -3.24 -120.18
C ARG A 291 -50.35 -2.09 -121.07
N ASN A 292 -50.49 -2.26 -122.38
CA ASN A 292 -50.06 -1.33 -123.43
C ASN A 292 -50.79 0.02 -123.37
N GLU A 293 -50.01 1.08 -123.72
CA GLU A 293 -50.32 2.26 -124.58
C GLU A 293 -51.59 3.09 -124.24
N GLU A 294 -51.63 4.43 -124.23
CA GLU A 294 -50.95 5.46 -125.03
C GLU A 294 -51.27 6.88 -124.46
N GLN A 295 -50.29 7.79 -124.56
CA GLN A 295 -50.35 9.23 -124.91
C GLN A 295 -51.19 10.32 -124.17
N ALA A 296 -50.45 11.39 -123.84
CA ALA A 296 -50.66 12.81 -124.19
C ALA A 296 -51.10 13.86 -123.15
N ASN A 297 -50.24 14.89 -123.08
CA ASN A 297 -50.45 16.34 -122.88
C ASN A 297 -50.45 16.98 -121.48
N ALA A 298 -49.32 17.66 -121.23
CA ALA A 298 -49.14 19.10 -120.96
C ALA A 298 -50.18 19.88 -120.14
N GLY A 299 -49.70 20.50 -119.06
CA GLY A 299 -50.29 21.65 -118.39
C GLY A 299 -49.22 22.36 -117.55
N GLU A 300 -48.93 23.61 -117.90
CA GLU A 300 -48.04 24.57 -117.22
C GLU A 300 -48.36 24.75 -115.73
N GLU A 301 -47.33 25.09 -114.94
CA GLU A 301 -47.25 26.31 -114.10
C GLU A 301 -45.94 26.25 -113.29
N ARG A 302 -44.90 26.97 -113.71
CA ARG A 302 -44.49 28.27 -113.14
C ARG A 302 -44.55 28.30 -111.60
N LYS A 303 -43.39 28.26 -110.95
CA LYS A 303 -42.79 29.40 -110.22
C LYS A 303 -41.56 28.98 -109.41
N GLU A 304 -40.57 29.86 -109.51
CA GLU A 304 -39.58 30.16 -108.47
C GLU A 304 -38.43 29.18 -108.26
N GLU A 305 -37.37 29.41 -109.04
CA GLU A 305 -36.04 29.65 -108.46
C GLU A 305 -36.14 30.60 -107.26
N THR A 306 -36.36 30.06 -106.07
CA THR A 306 -35.83 30.61 -104.83
C THR A 306 -35.75 29.48 -103.82
N GLN A 307 -34.82 29.59 -102.87
CA GLN A 307 -34.69 28.74 -101.67
C GLN A 307 -33.82 27.48 -101.78
N ALA A 308 -32.59 27.62 -102.28
CA ALA A 308 -31.50 26.70 -101.91
C ALA A 308 -30.69 27.16 -100.67
N ILE A 309 -31.13 28.20 -99.94
CA ILE A 309 -30.36 28.81 -98.83
C ILE A 309 -30.88 28.42 -97.42
N GLU A 310 -32.07 27.83 -97.28
CA GLU A 310 -32.66 27.59 -95.95
C GLU A 310 -32.24 26.32 -95.17
N PRO A 311 -31.79 25.18 -95.74
CA PRO A 311 -31.45 24.01 -94.91
C PRO A 311 -30.08 24.14 -94.22
N GLU A 312 -29.13 24.91 -94.79
CA GLU A 312 -27.82 25.15 -94.16
C GLU A 312 -27.91 26.12 -92.99
N GLY A 313 -28.74 27.16 -93.11
CA GLY A 313 -28.97 28.13 -92.03
C GLY A 313 -29.58 27.47 -90.78
N LEU A 314 -30.53 26.55 -90.95
CA LEU A 314 -31.14 25.79 -89.86
C LEU A 314 -30.13 24.81 -89.21
N LYS A 315 -29.29 24.13 -90.01
CA LYS A 315 -28.23 23.25 -89.49
C LYS A 315 -27.15 24.03 -88.73
N ARG A 316 -26.75 25.21 -89.22
CA ARG A 316 -25.82 26.12 -88.52
C ARG A 316 -26.39 26.60 -87.19
N LYS A 317 -27.65 27.06 -87.17
CA LYS A 317 -28.37 27.45 -85.94
C LYS A 317 -28.46 26.29 -84.93
N GLY A 318 -28.71 25.06 -85.40
CA GLY A 318 -28.75 23.87 -84.52
C GLY A 318 -27.39 23.50 -83.91
N LEU A 319 -26.29 23.65 -84.66
CA LEU A 319 -24.94 23.45 -84.13
C LEU A 319 -24.53 24.57 -83.16
N GLU A 320 -24.92 25.81 -83.46
CA GLU A 320 -24.70 26.96 -82.60
C GLU A 320 -25.45 26.83 -81.26
N GLN A 321 -26.70 26.39 -81.28
CA GLN A 321 -27.46 26.07 -80.07
C GLN A 321 -26.83 24.92 -79.27
N LYS A 322 -26.37 23.85 -79.92
CA LYS A 322 -25.68 22.76 -79.21
C LYS A 322 -24.35 23.21 -78.59
N LEU A 323 -23.59 24.04 -79.30
CA LEU A 323 -22.38 24.64 -78.77
C LEU A 323 -22.68 25.56 -77.58
N GLN A 324 -23.77 26.33 -77.66
CA GLN A 324 -24.24 27.19 -76.58
C GLN A 324 -24.68 26.37 -75.36
N CYS A 325 -25.51 25.34 -75.54
CA CYS A 325 -25.89 24.43 -74.46
C CYS A 325 -24.67 23.70 -73.87
N SER A 326 -23.66 23.35 -74.68
CA SER A 326 -22.42 22.76 -74.18
C SER A 326 -21.60 23.75 -73.35
N LYS A 327 -21.54 25.03 -73.73
CA LYS A 327 -20.87 26.09 -72.96
C LYS A 327 -21.58 26.35 -71.63
N GLU A 328 -22.91 26.38 -71.65
CA GLU A 328 -23.73 26.53 -70.45
C GLU A 328 -23.58 25.34 -69.50
N ASN A 329 -23.61 24.11 -70.02
CA ASN A 329 -23.33 22.92 -69.22
C ASN A 329 -21.91 22.92 -68.63
N HIS A 330 -20.92 23.37 -69.40
CA HIS A 330 -19.55 23.51 -68.90
C HIS A 330 -19.44 24.59 -67.81
N ALA A 331 -20.12 25.73 -67.98
CA ALA A 331 -20.18 26.79 -66.98
C ALA A 331 -20.82 26.30 -65.66
N LEU A 332 -21.95 25.59 -65.74
CA LEU A 332 -22.62 25.01 -64.56
C LEU A 332 -21.74 24.00 -63.83
N LEU A 333 -20.99 23.16 -64.54
CA LEU A 333 -20.04 22.22 -63.94
C LEU A 333 -18.90 22.94 -63.21
N LEU A 334 -18.38 24.02 -63.79
CA LEU A 334 -17.34 24.83 -63.16
C LEU A 334 -17.87 25.55 -61.91
N GLU A 335 -19.09 26.08 -61.96
CA GLU A 335 -19.75 26.70 -60.80
C GLU A 335 -19.99 25.69 -59.68
N ALA A 336 -20.49 24.50 -59.99
CA ALA A 336 -20.67 23.42 -59.02
C ALA A 336 -19.34 23.02 -58.36
N ARG A 337 -18.26 22.91 -59.16
CA ARG A 337 -16.90 22.64 -58.66
C ARG A 337 -16.41 23.75 -57.71
N VAL A 338 -16.64 25.01 -58.05
CA VAL A 338 -16.25 26.15 -57.20
C VAL A 338 -17.05 26.18 -55.90
N GLN A 339 -18.35 25.85 -55.95
CA GLN A 339 -19.19 25.76 -54.75
C GLN A 339 -18.79 24.59 -53.83
N GLU A 340 -18.41 23.44 -54.40
CA GLU A 340 -17.83 22.31 -53.65
C GLU A 340 -16.52 22.70 -52.96
N MET A 341 -15.63 23.41 -53.67
CA MET A 341 -14.39 23.90 -53.06
C MET A 341 -14.65 24.92 -51.94
N ARG A 342 -15.64 25.80 -52.11
CA ARG A 342 -16.03 26.77 -51.07
C ARG A 342 -16.65 26.10 -49.84
N SER A 343 -17.50 25.09 -50.01
CA SER A 343 -18.07 24.33 -48.90
C SER A 343 -17.00 23.55 -48.14
N ARG A 344 -16.09 22.86 -48.85
CA ARG A 344 -14.92 22.21 -48.23
C ARG A 344 -14.05 23.20 -47.46
N ALA A 345 -13.76 24.37 -48.02
CA ALA A 345 -12.99 25.40 -47.32
C ALA A 345 -13.72 25.92 -46.06
N ALA A 346 -15.05 26.06 -46.11
CA ALA A 346 -15.85 26.45 -44.95
C ALA A 346 -15.85 25.36 -43.85
N GLU A 347 -15.97 24.08 -44.24
CA GLU A 347 -15.89 22.94 -43.33
C GLU A 347 -14.50 22.83 -42.67
N GLU A 348 -13.43 23.04 -43.42
CA GLU A 348 -12.06 23.05 -42.88
C GLU A 348 -11.86 24.17 -41.85
N VAL A 349 -12.39 25.38 -42.11
CA VAL A 349 -12.33 26.49 -41.15
C VAL A 349 -13.14 26.16 -39.89
N GLN A 350 -14.33 25.58 -40.03
CA GLN A 350 -15.14 25.15 -38.87
C GLN A 350 -14.42 24.08 -38.04
N MET A 351 -13.78 23.11 -38.69
CA MET A 351 -13.00 22.07 -38.01
C MET A 351 -11.82 22.67 -37.24
N ARG A 352 -11.07 23.60 -37.84
CA ARG A 352 -9.96 24.30 -37.17
C ARG A 352 -10.44 25.08 -35.94
N MET A 353 -11.56 25.79 -36.05
CA MET A 353 -12.14 26.52 -34.91
C MET A 353 -12.61 25.58 -33.80
N ALA A 354 -13.22 24.45 -34.14
CA ALA A 354 -13.60 23.42 -33.18
C ALA A 354 -12.36 22.83 -32.47
N GLN A 355 -11.28 22.55 -33.21
CA GLN A 355 -10.02 22.07 -32.65
C GLN A 355 -9.38 23.09 -31.70
N GLN A 356 -9.34 24.37 -32.08
CA GLN A 356 -8.83 25.45 -31.21
C GLN A 356 -9.64 25.59 -29.93
N ARG A 357 -10.97 25.56 -30.01
CA ARG A 357 -11.85 25.59 -28.82
C ARG A 357 -11.63 24.40 -27.91
N ALA A 358 -11.51 23.20 -28.47
CA ALA A 358 -11.20 21.99 -27.70
C ALA A 358 -9.81 22.08 -27.04
N GLN A 359 -8.82 22.62 -27.74
CA GLN A 359 -7.46 22.83 -27.21
C GLN A 359 -7.45 23.86 -26.08
N GLU A 360 -8.13 24.99 -26.23
CA GLU A 360 -8.27 25.99 -25.18
C GLU A 360 -9.00 25.46 -23.97
N GLN A 361 -10.07 24.69 -24.17
CA GLN A 361 -10.80 24.04 -23.07
C GLN A 361 -9.89 23.06 -22.32
N ARG A 362 -9.07 22.27 -23.04
CA ARG A 362 -8.05 21.40 -22.42
C ARG A 362 -7.01 22.21 -21.64
N ARG A 363 -6.53 23.34 -22.19
CA ARG A 363 -5.57 24.22 -21.50
C ARG A 363 -6.18 24.85 -20.23
N ARG A 364 -7.42 25.34 -20.29
CA ARG A 364 -8.13 25.90 -19.12
C ARG A 364 -8.34 24.85 -18.04
N ARG A 365 -8.76 23.64 -18.42
CA ARG A 365 -8.88 22.51 -17.49
C ARG A 365 -7.54 22.15 -16.86
N ALA A 366 -6.47 22.06 -17.66
CA ALA A 366 -5.13 21.78 -17.16
C ALA A 366 -4.60 22.87 -16.20
N GLN A 367 -4.87 24.15 -16.49
CA GLN A 367 -4.54 25.26 -15.60
C GLN A 367 -5.36 25.24 -14.31
N GLY A 368 -6.66 24.92 -14.39
CA GLY A 368 -7.52 24.74 -13.23
C GLY A 368 -7.01 23.64 -12.30
N VAL A 369 -6.72 22.47 -12.85
CA VAL A 369 -6.15 21.33 -12.09
C VAL A 369 -4.81 21.71 -11.46
N ARG A 370 -3.94 22.47 -12.15
CA ARG A 370 -2.68 22.95 -11.58
C ARG A 370 -2.89 23.87 -10.37
N ARG A 371 -3.84 24.82 -10.46
CA ARG A 371 -4.17 25.73 -9.35
C ARG A 371 -4.75 24.97 -8.16
N GLU A 372 -5.73 24.10 -8.39
CA GLU A 372 -6.29 23.25 -7.33
C GLU A 372 -5.23 22.37 -6.68
N ASN A 373 -4.30 21.81 -7.45
CA ASN A 373 -3.22 21.01 -6.91
C ASN A 373 -2.22 21.87 -6.10
N GLN A 374 -1.95 23.12 -6.49
CA GLN A 374 -1.15 24.05 -5.69
C GLN A 374 -1.85 24.40 -4.36
N GLU A 375 -3.15 24.68 -4.40
CA GLU A 375 -3.94 24.98 -3.20
C GLU A 375 -3.99 23.79 -2.24
N LYS A 376 -4.19 22.57 -2.75
CA LYS A 376 -4.12 21.34 -1.94
C LYS A 376 -2.74 21.16 -1.30
N LYS A 377 -1.65 21.44 -2.03
CA LYS A 377 -0.29 21.38 -1.49
C LYS A 377 -0.11 22.36 -0.33
N LEU A 378 -0.58 23.60 -0.47
CA LEU A 378 -0.51 24.60 0.58
C LEU A 378 -1.38 24.24 1.79
N SER A 379 -2.61 23.75 1.55
CA SER A 379 -3.51 23.29 2.61
C SER A 379 -2.90 22.14 3.42
N HIS A 380 -2.36 21.14 2.72
CA HIS A 380 -1.69 20.01 3.34
C HIS A 380 -0.41 20.41 4.08
N HIS A 381 0.35 21.40 3.58
CA HIS A 381 1.50 21.94 4.28
C HIS A 381 1.11 22.60 5.61
N ARG A 382 0.13 23.52 5.61
CA ARG A 382 -0.37 24.19 6.83
C ARG A 382 -0.90 23.20 7.85
N LEU A 383 -1.56 22.15 7.36
CA LEU A 383 -2.12 21.13 8.22
C LEU A 383 -1.05 20.25 8.87
N ARG A 384 0.01 19.90 8.14
CA ARG A 384 1.19 19.22 8.71
C ARG A 384 1.83 20.06 9.81
N GLU A 385 1.94 21.37 9.61
CA GLU A 385 2.47 22.27 10.64
C GLU A 385 1.60 22.23 11.91
N ARG A 386 0.28 22.29 11.78
CA ARG A 386 -0.63 22.17 12.94
C ARG A 386 -0.50 20.84 13.68
N VAL A 387 -0.44 19.72 12.94
CA VAL A 387 -0.25 18.40 13.57
C VAL A 387 1.07 18.34 14.33
N LEU A 388 2.16 18.86 13.74
CA LEU A 388 3.45 18.91 14.42
C LEU A 388 3.44 19.81 15.66
N GLU A 389 2.73 20.93 15.62
CA GLU A 389 2.54 21.80 16.80
C GLU A 389 1.73 21.12 17.89
N GLU A 390 0.65 20.42 17.54
CA GLU A 390 -0.17 19.65 18.48
C GLU A 390 0.64 18.49 19.10
N GLU A 391 1.41 17.75 18.31
CA GLU A 391 2.28 16.67 18.81
C GLU A 391 3.34 17.22 19.77
N LYS A 392 3.95 18.37 19.46
CA LYS A 392 4.89 19.05 20.36
C LYS A 392 4.22 19.47 21.66
N ALA A 393 3.05 20.09 21.60
CA ALA A 393 2.30 20.49 22.79
C ALA A 393 1.92 19.28 23.65
N GLN A 394 1.50 18.18 23.03
CA GLN A 394 1.23 16.92 23.75
C GLN A 394 2.48 16.34 24.40
N TRP A 395 3.62 16.38 23.72
CA TRP A 395 4.89 15.91 24.26
C TRP A 395 5.31 16.76 25.47
N GLU A 396 5.20 18.09 25.38
CA GLU A 396 5.50 18.99 26.49
C GLU A 396 4.58 18.74 27.70
N GLU A 397 3.28 18.53 27.48
CA GLU A 397 2.36 18.18 28.56
C GLU A 397 2.67 16.82 29.20
N ARG A 398 3.09 15.82 28.40
CA ARG A 398 3.57 14.53 28.91
C ARG A 398 4.82 14.71 29.78
N CYS A 399 5.80 15.50 29.34
CA CYS A 399 6.99 15.82 30.13
C CYS A 399 6.64 16.54 31.44
N LYS A 400 5.72 17.51 31.41
CA LYS A 400 5.24 18.19 32.63
C LYS A 400 4.53 17.22 33.58
N ALA A 401 3.72 16.30 33.05
CA ALA A 401 3.02 15.29 33.85
C ALA A 401 4.01 14.30 34.50
N GLU A 402 5.05 13.89 33.77
CA GLU A 402 6.12 13.03 34.29
C GLU A 402 6.89 13.72 35.43
N GLN A 403 7.29 14.99 35.23
CA GLN A 403 7.94 15.78 36.28
C GLN A 403 7.06 15.91 37.54
N ARG A 404 5.74 16.06 37.38
CA ARG A 404 4.81 16.09 38.53
C ARG A 404 4.77 14.74 39.25
N ARG A 405 4.76 13.63 38.51
CA ARG A 405 4.79 12.27 39.08
C ARG A 405 6.07 12.03 39.86
N GLU A 406 7.22 12.43 39.32
CA GLU A 406 8.52 12.30 39.98
C GLU A 406 8.57 13.09 41.30
N LYS A 407 8.07 14.33 41.31
CA LYS A 407 7.95 15.13 42.54
C LYS A 407 7.11 14.43 43.61
N LEU A 408 5.94 13.91 43.23
CA LEU A 408 5.07 13.17 44.14
C LEU A 408 5.72 11.88 44.65
N GLN A 409 6.47 11.16 43.81
CA GLN A 409 7.22 9.98 44.24
C GLN A 409 8.30 10.35 45.26
N LYS A 410 9.02 11.45 45.04
CA LYS A 410 10.04 11.94 45.97
C LYS A 410 9.42 12.33 47.32
N GLU A 411 8.31 13.08 47.31
CA GLU A 411 7.58 13.44 48.53
C GLU A 411 7.09 12.20 49.29
N ARG A 412 6.57 11.19 48.59
CA ARG A 412 6.16 9.91 49.20
C ARG A 412 7.35 9.18 49.82
N ALA A 413 8.49 9.13 49.14
CA ALA A 413 9.71 8.51 49.66
C ALA A 413 10.23 9.24 50.91
N GLU A 414 10.25 10.58 50.88
CA GLU A 414 10.61 11.40 52.04
C GLU A 414 9.66 11.18 53.21
N ALA A 415 8.35 11.12 52.96
CA ALA A 415 7.35 10.83 53.99
C ALA A 415 7.56 9.44 54.60
N GLN A 416 7.77 8.41 53.78
CA GLN A 416 8.08 7.06 54.25
C GLN A 416 9.36 7.02 55.09
N GLU A 417 10.40 7.74 54.68
CA GLU A 417 11.66 7.80 55.43
C GLU A 417 11.48 8.52 56.78
N ARG A 418 10.69 9.60 56.82
CA ARG A 418 10.30 10.25 58.08
C ARG A 418 9.55 9.28 58.99
N SER A 419 8.58 8.52 58.46
CA SER A 419 7.86 7.49 59.21
C SER A 419 8.80 6.39 59.74
N ARG A 420 9.76 5.92 58.94
CA ARG A 420 10.78 4.94 59.36
C ARG A 420 11.61 5.46 60.53
N LYS A 421 12.07 6.71 60.46
CA LYS A 421 12.84 7.35 61.54
C LYS A 421 12.06 7.45 62.84
N VAL A 422 10.78 7.85 62.76
CA VAL A 422 9.89 7.92 63.93
C VAL A 422 9.64 6.53 64.51
N ALA A 423 9.38 5.53 63.67
CA ALA A 423 9.21 4.14 64.11
C ALA A 423 10.46 3.60 64.79
N HIS A 424 11.65 3.86 64.22
CA HIS A 424 12.92 3.48 64.82
C HIS A 424 13.15 4.16 66.17
N ALA A 425 12.91 5.47 66.27
CA ALA A 425 13.02 6.21 67.53
C ALA A 425 12.03 5.67 68.59
N SER A 426 10.79 5.36 68.19
CA SER A 426 9.79 4.76 69.08
C SER A 426 10.21 3.37 69.56
N CYS A 427 10.73 2.53 68.66
CA CYS A 427 11.24 1.20 68.99
C CYS A 427 12.39 1.29 70.01
N TYR A 428 13.37 2.14 69.73
CA TYR A 428 14.49 2.40 70.64
C TYR A 428 14.03 2.86 72.02
N MET A 429 13.08 3.80 72.09
CA MET A 429 12.54 4.26 73.38
C MET A 429 11.79 3.16 74.12
N ARG A 430 11.02 2.33 73.41
CA ARG A 430 10.31 1.18 73.99
C ARG A 430 11.29 0.15 74.57
N GLU A 431 12.36 -0.14 73.85
CA GLU A 431 13.43 -1.03 74.32
C GLU A 431 14.10 -0.46 75.58
N ARG A 432 14.46 0.83 75.56
CA ARG A 432 15.03 1.53 76.72
C ARG A 432 14.12 1.51 77.95
N VAL A 433 12.82 1.74 77.78
CA VAL A 433 11.83 1.62 78.87
C VAL A 433 11.75 0.18 79.35
N SER A 434 11.70 -0.79 78.43
CA SER A 434 11.64 -2.22 78.75
C SER A 434 12.88 -2.69 79.52
N GLU A 435 14.07 -2.22 79.16
CA GLU A 435 15.31 -2.46 79.90
C GLU A 435 15.25 -1.88 81.32
N GLN A 436 14.75 -0.65 81.48
CA GLN A 436 14.61 -0.02 82.79
C GLN A 436 13.60 -0.75 83.68
N THR A 437 12.46 -1.17 83.12
CA THR A 437 11.46 -1.97 83.84
C THR A 437 12.01 -3.36 84.18
N SER A 438 12.76 -3.99 83.26
CA SER A 438 13.40 -5.30 83.48
C SER A 438 14.49 -5.25 84.57
N ARG A 439 15.23 -4.14 84.67
CA ARG A 439 16.19 -3.88 85.75
C ARG A 439 15.54 -3.61 87.11
N ARG A 440 14.26 -3.20 87.15
CA ARG A 440 13.45 -2.98 88.35
C ARG A 440 12.40 -4.08 88.54
N THR A 441 12.77 -5.31 88.23
CA THR A 441 11.91 -6.47 88.46
C THR A 441 11.82 -6.76 89.95
N PHE A 442 10.63 -7.13 90.41
CA PHE A 442 10.37 -7.49 91.81
C PHE A 442 11.36 -8.54 92.31
N ASP A 443 11.66 -9.55 91.49
CA ASP A 443 12.62 -10.61 91.82
C ASP A 443 14.05 -10.09 92.04
N ARG A 444 14.47 -9.05 91.30
CA ARG A 444 15.80 -8.45 91.47
C ARG A 444 15.84 -7.55 92.70
N MET A 445 14.80 -6.75 92.94
CA MET A 445 14.67 -5.97 94.17
C MET A 445 14.62 -6.87 95.41
N ALA A 446 13.90 -8.00 95.34
CA ALA A 446 13.83 -9.00 96.41
C ALA A 446 15.22 -9.60 96.72
N ARG A 447 16.00 -9.97 95.70
CA ARG A 447 17.38 -10.45 95.89
C ARG A 447 18.32 -9.39 96.43
N GLU A 448 18.21 -8.14 95.98
CA GLU A 448 19.00 -7.03 96.53
C GLU A 448 18.63 -6.75 98.00
N THR A 449 17.35 -6.88 98.38
CA THR A 449 16.94 -6.78 99.78
C THR A 449 17.41 -7.96 100.63
N GLU A 450 17.42 -9.19 100.10
CA GLU A 450 17.99 -10.35 100.79
C GLU A 450 19.50 -10.19 100.99
N LEU A 451 20.22 -9.70 99.98
CA LEU A 451 21.66 -9.43 100.06
C LEU A 451 21.96 -8.28 101.03
N ASN A 452 21.19 -7.19 101.00
CA ASN A 452 21.33 -6.11 101.97
C ASN A 452 21.00 -6.59 103.40
N TRP A 453 19.92 -7.35 103.57
CA TRP A 453 19.58 -7.93 104.87
C TRP A 453 20.69 -8.86 105.39
N ALA A 454 21.34 -9.62 104.51
CA ALA A 454 22.50 -10.44 104.87
C ALA A 454 23.72 -9.59 105.28
N THR A 455 23.97 -8.43 104.64
CA THR A 455 25.06 -7.54 105.02
C THR A 455 24.81 -6.79 106.34
N TRP A 456 23.57 -6.44 106.65
CA TRP A 456 23.20 -5.77 107.91
C TRP A 456 23.20 -6.71 109.13
N ASN A 457 23.26 -8.03 108.93
CA ASN A 457 23.38 -9.02 110.01
C ASN A 457 24.85 -9.42 110.31
N TYR A 458 25.83 -8.78 109.67
CA TYR A 458 27.27 -9.04 109.87
C TYR A 458 28.05 -7.81 110.40
N GLU A 459 27.35 -6.74 110.79
CA GLU A 459 27.84 -5.70 111.70
C GLU A 459 27.19 -5.87 113.07
#